data_AF-A0AA97DT76-F1
#
_entry.id   AF-A0AA97DT76-F1
#
_cell.length_a   1.000
_cell.length_b   1.000
_cell.length_c   1.000
_cell.angle_alpha   90.00
_cell.angle_beta   90.00
_cell.angle_gamma   90.00
#
_symmetry.space_group_name_H-M   'P 1'
#
loop_
_entity.id
_entity.type
_entity.pdbx_description
1 polymer ?
#
loop_
_entity_poly.entity_id
_entity_poly.type
_entity_poly.pdbx_seq_one_letter_code
_entity_poly.pdbx_strand_id
1 'polypeptide(L)'
;MWDDLLTAVGEVLLGFWPDTSKAEDYFAAEVLEIREKPRFSGRKRRTVRLRPLIRRPAGWYTCKSRHLPLFTPRRRVFVAVRKNQIIRVSELRQTDQPAIVNKSEKEIKP
;
A
#
# COMPACT_ATOMS: atom_id res chain seq x y z
N MET A 1 0.37 -11.39 -48.66
CA MET A 1 -0.91 -11.13 -47.95
C MET A 1 -0.80 -11.68 -46.52
N TRP A 2 0.13 -11.12 -45.75
CA TRP A 2 0.33 -11.37 -44.31
C TRP A 2 0.59 -10.04 -43.57
N ASP A 3 0.96 -8.98 -44.29
CA ASP A 3 1.16 -7.63 -43.77
C ASP A 3 -0.10 -7.02 -43.12
N ASP A 4 -1.29 -7.23 -43.70
CA ASP A 4 -2.54 -6.68 -43.15
C ASP A 4 -2.91 -7.26 -41.77
N LEU A 5 -2.44 -8.48 -41.46
CA LEU A 5 -2.73 -9.11 -40.16
C LEU A 5 -1.85 -8.52 -39.04
N LEU A 6 -0.64 -8.08 -39.36
CA LEU A 6 0.26 -7.44 -38.40
C LEU A 6 -0.14 -5.98 -38.12
N THR A 7 -0.67 -5.27 -39.10
CA THR A 7 -1.17 -3.90 -38.91
C THR A 7 -2.41 -3.90 -38.01
N ALA A 8 -3.35 -4.83 -38.22
CA ALA A 8 -4.55 -4.95 -37.40
C ALA A 8 -4.24 -5.37 -35.95
N VAL A 9 -3.28 -6.29 -35.73
CA VAL A 9 -2.88 -6.70 -34.38
C VAL A 9 -2.08 -5.60 -33.67
N GLY A 10 -1.29 -4.82 -34.41
CA GLY A 10 -0.56 -3.66 -33.89
C GLY A 10 -1.46 -2.54 -33.38
N GLU A 11 -2.56 -2.24 -34.09
CA GLU A 11 -3.54 -1.22 -33.66
C GLU A 11 -4.40 -1.68 -32.48
N VAL A 12 -4.78 -2.97 -32.43
CA VAL A 12 -5.59 -3.52 -31.32
C VAL A 12 -4.79 -3.54 -30.01
N LEU A 13 -3.46 -3.73 -30.07
CA LEU A 13 -2.60 -3.70 -28.88
C LEU A 13 -2.29 -2.28 -28.38
N LEU A 14 -2.35 -1.26 -29.23
CA LEU A 14 -2.16 0.14 -28.84
C LEU A 14 -3.42 0.77 -28.21
N GLY A 15 -4.60 0.22 -28.48
CA GLY A 15 -5.87 0.61 -27.84
C GLY A 15 -6.04 0.09 -26.41
N PHE A 16 -5.20 -0.86 -25.98
CA PHE A 16 -5.26 -1.53 -24.68
C PHE A 16 -4.15 -1.08 -23.73
N TRP A 17 -3.73 0.20 -23.77
CA TRP A 17 -3.00 0.72 -22.64
C TRP A 17 -3.96 0.83 -21.45
N PRO A 18 -3.80 0.02 -20.38
CA PRO A 18 -4.61 0.19 -19.21
C PRO A 18 -4.38 1.61 -18.73
N ASP A 19 -5.47 2.34 -18.54
CA ASP A 19 -5.48 3.71 -18.09
C ASP A 19 -4.79 3.79 -16.71
N THR A 20 -3.46 3.94 -16.70
CA THR A 20 -2.59 3.89 -15.52
C THR A 20 -2.94 5.00 -14.53
N SER A 21 -3.76 5.95 -14.97
CA SER A 21 -4.40 6.95 -14.14
C SER A 21 -5.22 6.35 -12.99
N LYS A 22 -5.72 5.11 -13.11
CA LYS A 22 -6.52 4.38 -12.11
C LYS A 22 -5.76 3.24 -11.41
N ALA A 23 -4.53 2.94 -11.82
CA ALA A 23 -3.76 1.89 -11.18
C ALA A 23 -3.45 2.24 -9.72
N GLU A 24 -3.84 1.36 -8.80
CA GLU A 24 -3.48 1.44 -7.40
C GLU A 24 -2.33 0.46 -7.12
N ASP A 25 -1.23 0.97 -6.58
CA ASP A 25 -0.12 0.17 -6.11
C ASP A 25 -0.37 -0.25 -4.66
N TYR A 26 -0.37 -1.55 -4.41
CA TYR A 26 -0.54 -2.10 -3.06
C TYR A 26 0.77 -2.73 -2.58
N PHE A 27 1.19 -2.40 -1.36
CA PHE A 27 2.38 -3.00 -0.76
C PHE A 27 2.40 -2.89 0.75
N ALA A 28 3.10 -3.82 1.40
CA ALA A 28 3.48 -3.69 2.80
C ALA A 28 4.74 -2.83 2.92
N ALA A 29 4.77 -1.94 3.90
CA ALA A 29 5.89 -1.05 4.17
C ALA A 29 6.11 -0.82 5.66
N GLU A 30 7.37 -0.54 6.00
CA GLU A 30 7.75 0.03 7.28
C GLU A 30 7.66 1.57 7.21
N VAL A 31 7.08 2.17 8.24
CA VAL A 31 7.03 3.63 8.39
C VAL A 31 8.37 4.13 8.92
N LEU A 32 9.11 4.90 8.13
CA LEU A 32 10.39 5.46 8.59
C LEU A 32 10.21 6.79 9.28
N GLU A 33 9.49 7.71 8.65
CA GLU A 33 9.44 9.11 9.06
C GLU A 33 8.13 9.75 8.61
N ILE A 34 7.67 10.76 9.36
CA ILE A 34 6.48 11.55 9.03
C ILE A 34 6.90 13.01 9.05
N ARG A 35 6.62 13.73 7.97
CA ARG A 35 6.87 15.17 7.85
C ARG A 35 5.57 15.91 7.61
N GLU A 36 5.43 17.03 8.29
CA GLU A 36 4.36 17.98 8.06
C GLU A 36 4.97 19.26 7.48
N LYS A 37 4.48 19.68 6.31
CA LYS A 37 4.88 20.93 5.66
C LYS A 37 3.69 21.88 5.61
N PRO A 38 3.87 23.18 5.94
CA PRO A 38 2.84 24.17 5.71
C PRO A 38 2.58 24.30 4.20
N ARG A 39 1.32 24.46 3.83
CA ARG A 39 0.88 24.76 2.47
C ARG A 39 0.28 26.17 2.47
N PHE A 40 0.41 26.88 1.36
CA PHE A 40 -0.34 28.13 1.15
C PHE A 40 -1.84 27.86 1.39
N SER A 41 -2.52 28.83 2.02
CA SER A 41 -3.89 28.76 2.55
C SER A 41 -4.08 28.16 3.96
N GLY A 42 -3.02 28.06 4.79
CA GLY A 42 -3.13 27.57 6.18
C GLY A 42 -3.39 26.07 6.32
N ARG A 43 -3.42 25.33 5.20
CA ARG A 43 -3.58 23.87 5.18
C ARG A 43 -2.21 23.21 5.38
N LYS A 44 -2.16 22.12 6.14
CA LYS A 44 -0.93 21.34 6.33
C LYS A 44 -0.89 20.17 5.36
N ARG A 45 0.23 20.01 4.61
CA ARG A 45 0.49 18.83 3.77
C ARG A 45 1.36 17.87 4.55
N ARG A 46 0.90 16.61 4.65
CA ARG A 46 1.61 15.57 5.38
C ARG A 46 2.16 14.53 4.42
N THR A 47 3.41 14.17 4.65
CA THR A 47 4.12 13.19 3.86
C THR A 47 4.75 12.15 4.77
N VAL A 48 4.63 10.88 4.41
CA VAL A 48 5.22 9.75 5.11
C VAL A 48 6.31 9.14 4.24
N ARG A 49 7.45 8.84 4.84
CA ARG A 49 8.51 8.05 4.22
C ARG A 49 8.25 6.58 4.53
N LEU A 50 7.93 5.81 3.50
CA LEU A 50 7.68 4.38 3.61
C LEU A 50 8.84 3.61 2.98
N ARG A 51 9.32 2.57 3.66
CA ARG A 51 10.22 1.57 3.11
C ARG A 51 9.39 0.34 2.75
N PRO A 52 9.11 0.06 1.47
CA PRO A 52 8.46 -1.18 1.07
C PRO A 52 9.23 -2.39 1.61
N LEU A 53 8.52 -3.42 2.04
CA LEU A 53 9.13 -4.69 2.48
C LEU A 53 9.60 -5.56 1.30
N ILE A 54 9.11 -5.25 0.11
CA ILE A 54 9.64 -5.75 -1.17
C ILE A 54 10.94 -5.01 -1.52
N ARG A 55 11.78 -5.55 -2.42
CA ARG A 55 13.03 -4.93 -2.90
C ARG A 55 12.81 -3.65 -3.74
N ARG A 56 12.09 -2.67 -3.18
CA ARG A 56 11.88 -1.33 -3.73
C ARG A 56 12.52 -0.29 -2.79
N PRO A 57 13.03 0.82 -3.34
CA PRO A 57 13.58 1.89 -2.52
C PRO A 57 12.50 2.53 -1.65
N ALA A 58 12.92 3.14 -0.55
CA ALA A 58 12.02 3.92 0.30
C ALA A 58 11.57 5.21 -0.44
N GLY A 59 10.27 5.52 -0.34
CA GLY A 59 9.64 6.64 -1.05
C GLY A 59 8.87 7.57 -0.12
N TRP A 60 8.67 8.80 -0.56
CA TRP A 60 7.81 9.78 0.11
C TRP A 60 6.40 9.78 -0.50
N TYR A 61 5.39 9.64 0.35
CA TYR A 61 4.00 9.56 -0.04
C TYR A 61 3.16 10.58 0.70
N THR A 62 2.21 11.20 0.03
CA THR A 62 1.27 12.12 0.67
C THR A 62 0.16 11.38 1.38
N CYS A 63 -0.18 11.78 2.59
CA CYS A 63 -1.25 11.17 3.37
C CYS A 63 -2.31 12.19 3.81
N LYS A 64 -3.54 11.71 3.99
CA LYS A 64 -4.64 12.48 4.60
C LYS A 64 -4.59 12.36 6.12
N SER A 65 -5.15 13.34 6.83
CA SER A 65 -5.20 13.36 8.31
C SER A 65 -5.75 12.07 8.93
N ARG A 66 -6.78 11.49 8.31
CA ARG A 66 -7.43 10.25 8.76
C ARG A 66 -6.50 9.04 8.84
N HIS A 67 -5.38 9.04 8.11
CA HIS A 67 -4.45 7.92 8.08
C HIS A 67 -3.31 8.05 9.10
N LEU A 68 -3.11 9.22 9.70
CA LEU A 68 -2.01 9.48 10.64
C LEU A 68 -1.96 8.55 11.84
N PRO A 69 -3.08 8.14 12.47
CA PRO A 69 -3.02 7.25 13.63
C PRO A 69 -2.36 5.90 13.33
N LEU A 70 -2.34 5.48 12.06
CA LEU A 70 -1.75 4.23 11.60
C LEU A 70 -0.26 4.37 11.24
N PHE A 71 0.22 5.60 11.06
CA PHE A 71 1.62 5.88 10.78
C PHE A 71 2.34 6.16 12.09
N THR A 72 2.86 5.09 12.71
CA THR A 72 3.81 5.19 13.82
C THR A 72 5.19 4.79 13.27
N PRO A 73 6.27 5.55 13.56
CA PRO A 73 7.61 5.15 13.13
C PRO A 73 7.94 3.71 13.53
N ARG A 74 8.62 2.97 12.64
CA ARG A 74 8.96 1.54 12.74
C ARG A 74 7.77 0.56 12.70
N ARG A 75 6.53 1.05 12.57
CA ARG A 75 5.37 0.17 12.41
C ARG A 75 5.27 -0.33 10.98
N ARG A 76 4.80 -1.57 10.83
CA ARG A 76 4.48 -2.16 9.52
C ARG A 76 3.04 -1.87 9.17
N VAL A 77 2.82 -1.40 7.95
CA VAL A 77 1.51 -1.04 7.42
C VAL A 77 1.34 -1.63 6.03
N PHE A 78 0.12 -1.97 5.68
CA PHE A 78 -0.26 -2.23 4.30
C PHE A 78 -0.87 -0.97 3.72
N VAL A 79 -0.38 -0.53 2.56
CA VAL A 79 -0.79 0.73 1.94
C VAL A 79 -1.24 0.52 0.51
N ALA A 80 -2.25 1.31 0.11
CA ALA A 80 -2.65 1.49 -1.27
C ALA A 80 -2.26 2.91 -1.70
N VAL A 81 -1.49 3.01 -2.77
CA VAL A 81 -0.96 4.27 -3.30
C VAL A 81 -1.44 4.49 -4.72
N ARG A 82 -1.82 5.72 -5.04
CA ARG A 82 -2.08 6.18 -6.42
C ARG A 82 -1.42 7.52 -6.62
N LYS A 83 -0.60 7.67 -7.66
CA LYS A 83 0.10 8.92 -7.98
C LYS A 83 0.82 9.54 -6.75
N ASN A 84 1.53 8.74 -5.98
CA ASN A 84 2.21 9.13 -4.72
C ASN A 84 1.29 9.63 -3.58
N GLN A 85 -0.01 9.34 -3.67
CA GLN A 85 -0.98 9.60 -2.61
C GLN A 85 -1.47 8.30 -1.99
N ILE A 86 -1.46 8.24 -0.67
CA ILE A 86 -2.00 7.12 0.09
C ILE A 86 -3.52 7.24 0.12
N ILE A 87 -4.20 6.23 -0.43
CA ILE A 87 -5.66 6.15 -0.49
C ILE A 87 -6.20 5.35 0.69
N ARG A 88 -5.54 4.22 1.00
CA ARG A 88 -5.91 3.29 2.07
C ARG A 88 -4.67 2.88 2.86
N VAL A 89 -4.88 2.65 4.15
CA VAL A 89 -3.87 2.15 5.08
C VAL A 89 -4.58 1.18 6.00
N SER A 90 -3.97 0.01 6.18
CA SER A 90 -4.33 -0.93 7.23
C SER A 90 -3.08 -1.28 8.02
N GLU A 91 -3.29 -1.57 9.30
CA GLU A 91 -2.23 -2.12 10.13
C GLU A 91 -1.88 -3.53 9.65
N LEU A 92 -0.58 -3.78 9.45
CA LEU A 92 -0.11 -5.13 9.25
C LEU A 92 0.15 -5.73 10.63
N ARG A 93 -0.85 -6.41 11.19
CA ARG A 93 -0.64 -7.15 12.44
C ARG A 93 0.39 -8.25 12.15
N GLN A 94 1.55 -8.17 12.78
CA GLN A 94 2.41 -9.33 12.90
C GLN A 94 1.62 -10.37 13.68
N THR A 95 1.33 -11.49 13.04
CA THR A 95 0.80 -12.68 13.70
C THR A 95 1.90 -13.30 14.56
N ASP A 96 2.42 -12.56 15.55
CA ASP A 96 3.31 -13.10 16.58
C ASP A 96 2.47 -13.61 17.76
N GLN A 97 1.48 -14.44 17.44
CA GLN A 97 0.90 -15.37 18.38
C GLN A 97 0.90 -16.73 17.70
N PRO A 98 1.74 -17.70 18.11
CA PRO A 98 1.22 -19.06 18.08
C PRO A 98 -0.08 -18.97 18.85
N ALA A 99 -1.20 -19.23 18.18
CA ALA A 99 -2.42 -19.53 18.88
C ALA A 99 -2.08 -20.75 19.75
N ILE A 100 -1.69 -20.52 21.00
CA ILE A 100 -1.90 -21.51 22.05
C ILE A 100 -3.41 -21.58 22.12
N VAL A 101 -3.96 -22.41 21.24
CA VAL A 101 -5.29 -22.96 21.40
C VAL A 101 -5.15 -23.78 22.66
N ASN A 102 -5.41 -23.14 23.80
CA ASN A 102 -5.82 -23.83 25.01
C ASN A 102 -7.11 -24.55 24.62
N LYS A 103 -6.98 -25.70 23.95
CA LYS A 103 -7.99 -26.74 24.00
C LYS A 103 -7.96 -27.15 25.47
N SER A 104 -8.84 -26.51 26.25
CA SER A 104 -9.27 -27.06 27.52
C SER A 104 -9.73 -28.48 27.23
N GLU A 105 -8.89 -29.43 27.60
CA GLU A 105 -9.20 -30.85 27.71
C GLU A 105 -10.38 -30.96 28.68
N LYS A 106 -11.59 -30.83 28.12
CA LYS A 106 -12.77 -31.44 28.71
C LYS A 106 -12.61 -32.92 28.41
N GLU A 107 -12.40 -33.71 29.46
CA GLU A 107 -12.73 -35.14 29.64
C GLU A 107 -11.77 -35.69 30.70
N ILE A 108 -12.13 -36.41 31.78
CA ILE A 108 -13.33 -37.08 32.30
C ILE A 108 -13.11 -37.19 33.83
N LYS A 109 -14.14 -37.01 34.65
CA LYS A 109 -14.10 -37.34 36.09
C LYS A 109 -14.11 -38.87 36.27
N PRO A 110 -13.45 -39.41 37.32
CA PRO A 110 -13.34 -40.85 37.55
C PRO A 110 -14.71 -41.53 37.76
#